data_AF-A0A3N4MM03-F1
#
_entry.id   AF-A0A3N4MM03-F1
#
_cell.length_a   1.000
_cell.length_b   1.000
_cell.length_c   1.000
_cell.angle_alpha   90.00
_cell.angle_beta   90.00
_cell.angle_gamma   90.00
#
_symmetry.space_group_name_H-M   'P 1'
#
loop_
_entity.id
_entity.type
_entity.pdbx_description
1 polymer ?
#
loop_
_entity_poly.entity_id
_entity_poly.type
_entity_poly.pdbx_seq_one_letter_code
_entity_poly.pdbx_strand_id
1 'polypeptide(L)' 'MLFTMTAQKTISVRRFLLLSGSTFFAVILFLQYLFISPDLKEALKVSLLQTLIFVPVNFFLNKRFNKRIFGERNKSA' A
#
# COMPACT_ATOMS: atom_id res chain seq x y z
N MET A 1 -5.66 -7.24 27.58
CA MET A 1 -5.63 -5.87 27.01
C MET A 1 -4.56 -5.67 25.93
N LEU A 2 -3.39 -6.33 26.00
CA LEU A 2 -2.34 -6.24 24.97
C LEU A 2 -2.75 -6.81 23.59
N PHE A 3 -3.52 -7.90 23.59
CA PHE A 3 -3.93 -8.63 22.38
C PHE A 3 -4.94 -7.88 21.51
N THR A 4 -5.78 -7.04 22.11
CA THR A 4 -6.76 -6.24 21.37
C THR A 4 -6.09 -5.06 20.66
N MET A 5 -5.03 -4.48 21.26
CA MET A 5 -4.25 -3.40 20.62
C MET A 5 -3.44 -3.89 19.42
N THR A 6 -2.84 -5.09 19.48
CA THR A 6 -2.09 -5.65 18.34
C THR A 6 -3.01 -6.02 17.18
N ALA A 7 -4.19 -6.57 17.47
CA ALA A 7 -5.21 -6.86 16.45
C ALA A 7 -5.69 -5.58 15.74
N GLN A 8 -5.97 -4.51 16.48
CA GLN A 8 -6.45 -3.23 15.94
C GLN A 8 -5.39 -2.54 15.06
N LYS A 9 -4.13 -2.57 15.47
CA LYS A 9 -3.00 -2.06 14.67
C LYS A 9 -2.82 -2.86 13.38
N THR A 10 -2.99 -4.17 13.43
CA THR A 10 -2.87 -5.05 12.25
C THR A 10 -4.00 -4.83 11.23
N ILE A 11 -5.23 -4.61 11.71
CA ILE A 11 -6.40 -4.30 10.85
C ILE A 11 -6.22 -2.93 10.16
N SER A 12 -5.74 -1.92 10.89
CA SER A 12 -5.41 -0.59 10.35
C SER A 12 -4.38 -0.68 9.22
N VAL A 13 -3.30 -1.44 9.44
CA VAL A 13 -2.23 -1.62 8.47
C VAL A 13 -2.72 -2.36 7.21
N ARG A 14 -3.52 -3.43 7.35
CA ARG A 14 -4.10 -4.14 6.21
C ARG A 14 -5.01 -3.23 5.38
N ARG A 15 -5.87 -2.45 6.04
CA ARG A 15 -6.75 -1.49 5.33
C ARG A 15 -5.95 -0.44 4.58
N PHE A 16 -4.89 0.10 5.20
CA PHE A 16 -4.01 1.07 4.55
C PHE A 16 -3.29 0.47 3.33
N LEU A 17 -2.78 -0.76 3.44
CA LEU A 17 -2.19 -1.50 2.32
C LEU A 17 -3.17 -1.72 1.17
N LEU A 18 -4.40 -2.13 1.49
CA LEU A 18 -5.44 -2.37 0.48
C LEU A 18 -5.86 -1.08 -0.22
N LEU A 19 -6.07 0.02 0.53
CA LEU A 19 -6.46 1.32 -0.02
C LEU A 19 -5.35 1.95 -0.87
N SER A 20 -4.10 1.93 -0.38
CA SER A 20 -2.97 2.47 -1.13
C SER A 20 -2.66 1.63 -2.37
N GLY A 21 -2.73 0.30 -2.26
CA GLY A 21 -2.52 -0.60 -3.38
C GLY A 21 -3.61 -0.49 -4.45
N SER A 22 -4.89 -0.44 -4.07
CA SER A 22 -6.00 -0.31 -5.02
C SER A 22 -5.99 1.03 -5.75
N THR A 23 -5.70 2.12 -5.04
CA THR A 23 -5.61 3.46 -5.62
C THR A 23 -4.44 3.56 -6.60
N PHE A 24 -3.26 3.06 -6.21
CA PHE A 24 -2.09 3.04 -7.09
C PHE A 24 -2.34 2.19 -8.34
N PHE A 25 -2.92 0.99 -8.18
CA PHE A 25 -3.25 0.10 -9.27
C PHE A 25 -4.22 0.76 -10.27
N ALA A 26 -5.29 1.40 -9.79
CA ALA A 26 -6.26 2.07 -10.64
C ALA A 26 -5.62 3.20 -11.47
N VAL A 27 -4.77 4.03 -10.85
CA VAL A 27 -4.10 5.14 -11.52
C VAL A 27 -3.12 4.64 -12.58
N ILE A 28 -2.28 3.67 -12.22
CA ILE A 28 -1.31 3.08 -13.16
C ILE A 28 -2.04 2.39 -14.31
N LEU A 29 -3.09 1.61 -14.04
CA LEU A 29 -3.85 0.93 -15.08
C LEU A 29 -4.48 1.91 -16.06
N PHE A 30 -5.05 2.99 -15.55
CA PHE A 30 -5.63 4.05 -16.37
C PHE A 30 -4.56 4.72 -17.27
N LEU A 31 -3.38 5.03 -16.71
CA LEU A 31 -2.27 5.59 -17.47
C LEU A 31 -1.73 4.62 -18.52
N GLN A 32 -1.54 3.35 -18.15
CA GLN A 32 -1.03 2.33 -19.05
C GLN A 32 -1.96 2.12 -20.25
N TYR A 33 -3.26 2.07 -19.98
CA TYR A 33 -4.29 1.85 -20.99
C TYR A 33 -4.43 3.04 -21.96
N LEU A 34 -4.35 4.28 -21.45
CA LEU A 34 -4.50 5.48 -22.28
C LEU A 34 -3.25 5.84 -23.08
N PHE A 35 -2.06 5.69 -22.49
CA PHE A 35 -0.84 6.29 -23.04
C PHE A 35 0.15 5.31 -23.65
N ILE A 36 0.10 4.02 -23.29
CA ILE A 36 1.15 3.06 -23.65
C ILE A 36 0.58 1.92 -24.50
N SER A 37 -0.43 1.22 -23.98
CA SER A 37 -0.98 0.02 -24.61
C SER A 37 -2.50 0.03 -24.46
N PRO A 38 -3.26 0.29 -25.55
CA PRO A 38 -4.71 0.15 -25.51
C PRO A 38 -5.16 -1.31 -25.39
N ASP A 39 -4.23 -2.28 -25.43
CA ASP A 39 -4.53 -3.66 -25.06
C ASP A 39 -4.65 -3.79 -23.53
N LEU A 40 -5.90 -3.98 -23.10
CA LEU A 40 -6.26 -4.14 -21.70
C LEU A 40 -5.51 -5.31 -21.01
N LYS A 41 -5.19 -6.38 -21.75
CA LYS A 41 -4.47 -7.53 -21.19
C LYS A 41 -3.02 -7.19 -20.85
N GLU A 42 -2.38 -6.40 -21.70
CA GLU A 42 -1.00 -5.98 -21.52
C GLU A 42 -0.89 -4.88 -20.45
N ALA A 43 -1.80 -3.90 -20.50
CA ALA A 43 -1.95 -2.88 -19.47
C ALA A 43 -2.16 -3.50 -18.08
N LEU A 44 -3.03 -4.50 -17.95
CA LEU A 44 -3.26 -5.21 -16.68
C LEU A 44 -2.01 -5.90 -16.17
N LYS A 45 -1.29 -6.63 -17.02
CA LYS A 45 -0.07 -7.35 -16.61
C LYS A 45 0.98 -6.39 -16.06
N VAL A 46 1.24 -5.30 -16.76
CA VAL A 46 2.26 -4.33 -16.34
C VAL A 46 1.82 -3.60 -15.06
N SER A 47 0.56 -3.20 -14.99
CA SER A 47 0.00 -2.53 -13.80
C SER A 47 0.01 -3.42 -12.56
N LEU A 48 -0.28 -4.71 -12.73
CA LEU A 48 -0.19 -5.71 -11.66
C LEU A 48 1.25 -5.88 -11.19
N LEU A 49 2.20 -6.06 -12.11
CA LEU A 49 3.62 -6.20 -11.77
C LEU A 49 4.14 -4.97 -11.02
N GLN A 50 3.82 -3.76 -11.52
CA GLN A 50 4.20 -2.51 -10.86
C GLN A 50 3.58 -2.41 -9.48
N THR A 51 2.30 -2.69 -9.32
CA THR A 51 1.63 -2.66 -8.01
C THR A 51 2.23 -3.67 -7.04
N LEU A 52 2.57 -4.87 -7.52
CA LEU A 52 3.16 -5.93 -6.70
C LEU A 52 4.54 -5.56 -6.15
N ILE A 53 5.31 -4.74 -6.87
CA ILE A 53 6.62 -4.24 -6.43
C ILE A 53 6.44 -2.98 -5.56
N PHE A 54 5.58 -2.05 -5.97
CA PHE A 54 5.47 -0.75 -5.34
C PHE A 54 4.76 -0.80 -3.98
N VAL A 55 3.75 -1.66 -3.82
CA VAL A 55 2.99 -1.75 -2.56
C VAL A 55 3.85 -2.25 -1.40
N PRO A 56 4.63 -3.34 -1.52
CA PRO A 56 5.55 -3.77 -0.47
C PRO A 56 6.64 -2.74 -0.19
N VAL A 57 7.22 -2.12 -1.22
CA VAL A 57 8.26 -1.09 -1.06
C VAL A 57 7.68 0.11 -0.30
N ASN A 58 6.52 0.62 -0.72
CA ASN A 58 5.82 1.72 -0.06
C ASN A 58 5.43 1.36 1.38
N PHE A 59 5.09 0.10 1.65
CA PHE A 59 4.83 -0.38 2.99
C PHE A 59 6.08 -0.36 3.87
N PHE A 60 7.21 -0.86 3.36
CA PHE A 60 8.49 -0.84 4.08
C PHE A 60 8.99 0.59 4.33
N LEU A 61 8.85 1.47 3.34
CA LEU A 61 9.16 2.89 3.47
C LEU A 61 8.26 3.55 4.52
N ASN A 62 6.95 3.36 4.45
CA ASN A 62 6.03 3.88 5.48
C ASN A 62 6.32 3.30 6.86
N LYS A 63 6.71 2.02 6.97
CA LYS A 63 7.09 1.40 8.24
C LYS A 63 8.37 2.03 8.83
N ARG A 64 9.36 2.35 7.99
CA ARG A 64 10.66 2.90 8.42
C ARG A 64 10.59 4.40 8.72
N PHE A 65 9.84 5.17 7.92
CA PHE A 65 9.81 6.63 8.00
C PHE A 65 8.58 7.16 8.74
N ASN A 66 7.44 6.47 8.69
CA ASN A 66 6.22 6.93 9.34
C ASN A 66 6.10 6.41 10.78
N LYS A 67 6.90 7.03 11.67
CA LYS A 67 6.84 6.79 13.12
C LYS A 67 5.49 7.20 13.74
N ARG A 68 4.58 7.90 13.05
CA ARG A 68 3.24 8.19 13.62
C ARG A 68 2.26 7.01 13.54
N ILE A 69 2.38 6.16 12.52
CA ILE A 69 1.52 4.97 12.35
C ILE A 69 2.16 3.73 12.99
N PHE A 70 3.48 3.63 12.93
CA PHE A 70 4.23 2.48 13.47
C PHE A 70 4.92 2.75 14.79
N GLY A 71 5.16 4.00 15.15
CA GLY A 71 5.84 4.36 16.40
C GLY A 71 5.09 3.79 17.59
N GLU A 72 5.84 3.06 18.39
CA GLU A 72 5.53 2.86 19.78
C GLU A 72 5.18 4.23 20.39
N ARG A 73 4.10 4.28 21.17
CA ARG A 73 3.95 5.30 22.20
C ARG A 73 5.11 5.14 23.18
N ASN A 74 6.32 5.51 22.80
CA ASN A 74 7.39 5.69 23.76
C ASN A 74 7.14 7.02 24.45
N LYS A 75 6.61 6.87 25.67
CA LYS A 75 6.93 7.66 26.86
C LYS A 75 7.01 9.17 26.60
N SER A 76 5.92 9.86 26.84
CA SER A 76 6.00 11.26 27.26
C SER A 76 4.99 11.47 28.37
N ALA A 77 5.57 11.75 29.54
CA ALA A 77 4.97 12.17 30.81
C ALA A 77 4.08 11.14 31.50
#